data_AF-A0A188PK03-F1
#
_entry.id   AF-A0A188PK03-F1
#
_cell.length_a   1.000
_cell.length_b   1.000
_cell.length_c   1.000
_cell.angle_alpha   90.00
_cell.angle_beta   90.00
_cell.angle_gamma   90.00
#
_symmetry.space_group_name_H-M   'P 1'
#
loop_
_entity.id
_entity.type
_entity.pdbx_description
1 polymer ?
#
loop_
_entity_poly.entity_id
_entity_poly.type
_entity_poly.pdbx_seq_one_letter_code
_entity_poly.pdbx_strand_id
1 'polypeptide(L)'
;MSLLLGTTITVSSNHWMMAWTGLEINTLAIIPLISKSHHPRAIEAATKYFLTQAAASTLLLFSSMTNAWFTGQWDITQLTHPTSCLLLTTAVSIKLGLTPFHFGFPEVLQGSSMTTGLLLATLMKFPPTALLIPTSPSLNPTLLTTMAIASAALGGWMGLNQTQIRKVLAFSSISHLGWMTIILLYNPKLTLLTFYLYCLMTSAIFLALNTTKITNLATMMTAWTKIPPLTTTLMLALLSLAGLPPLTGFLPKWLIIQELTKQEMTPVATTIALLSLLGLFFYLRLAYCATITLPPNSSNHMKHWQTNKSVHILITTLISLSILLLPLSPMIFTTT
;
A
#
# COMPACT_ATOMS: atom_id res chain seq x y z
N MET A 1 3.03 -18.31 -10.13
CA MET A 1 4.46 -18.67 -10.25
C MET A 1 5.26 -17.58 -10.93
N SER A 2 4.87 -17.10 -12.11
CA SER A 2 5.51 -15.94 -12.77
C SER A 2 5.61 -14.70 -11.88
N LEU A 3 4.54 -14.35 -11.14
CA LEU A 3 4.55 -13.25 -10.17
C LEU A 3 5.61 -13.40 -9.07
N LEU A 4 5.76 -14.60 -8.51
CA LEU A 4 6.77 -14.84 -7.48
C LEU A 4 8.17 -14.79 -8.08
N LEU A 5 8.35 -15.39 -9.27
CA LEU A 5 9.62 -15.35 -10.00
C LEU A 5 10.08 -13.91 -10.28
N GLY A 6 9.19 -13.05 -10.79
CA GLY A 6 9.50 -11.65 -11.01
C GLY A 6 9.94 -10.96 -9.73
N THR A 7 9.19 -11.13 -8.63
CA THR A 7 9.58 -10.56 -7.33
C THR A 7 10.92 -11.10 -6.80
N THR A 8 11.19 -12.40 -6.93
CA THR A 8 12.46 -12.97 -6.46
C THR A 8 13.63 -12.46 -7.28
N ILE A 9 13.48 -12.37 -8.61
CA ILE A 9 14.50 -11.86 -9.51
C ILE A 9 14.90 -10.43 -9.13
N THR A 10 13.91 -9.57 -8.88
CA THR A 10 14.19 -8.17 -8.50
C THR A 10 14.90 -8.00 -7.17
N VAL A 11 14.63 -8.89 -6.21
CA VAL A 11 15.19 -8.79 -4.85
C VAL A 11 16.60 -9.38 -4.81
N SER A 12 16.88 -10.43 -5.59
CA SER A 12 18.20 -11.06 -5.63
C SER A 12 19.16 -10.44 -6.64
N SER A 13 18.67 -9.58 -7.54
CA SER A 13 19.51 -9.01 -8.59
C SER A 13 20.43 -7.91 -8.07
N ASN A 14 21.69 -7.93 -8.52
CA ASN A 14 22.63 -6.82 -8.36
C ASN A 14 22.78 -5.98 -9.65
N HIS A 15 22.26 -6.46 -10.77
CA HIS A 15 22.40 -5.81 -12.09
C HIS A 15 21.09 -5.14 -12.51
N TRP A 16 21.15 -3.87 -12.97
CA TRP A 16 19.98 -3.07 -13.37
C TRP A 16 19.06 -3.77 -14.37
N MET A 17 19.64 -4.36 -15.43
CA MET A 17 18.87 -5.10 -16.44
C MET A 17 18.07 -6.26 -15.84
N MET A 18 18.62 -6.98 -14.87
CA MET A 18 17.94 -8.11 -14.22
C MET A 18 16.84 -7.62 -13.27
N ALA A 19 17.07 -6.52 -12.56
CA ALA A 19 16.02 -5.85 -11.79
C ALA A 19 14.87 -5.40 -12.70
N TRP A 20 15.18 -4.85 -13.88
CA TRP A 20 14.16 -4.44 -14.83
C TRP A 20 13.35 -5.63 -15.37
N THR A 21 14.01 -6.73 -15.78
CA THR A 21 13.29 -7.91 -16.29
C THR A 21 12.35 -8.50 -15.22
N GLY A 22 12.78 -8.55 -13.96
CA GLY A 22 11.92 -8.99 -12.85
C GLY A 22 10.68 -8.10 -12.67
N LEU A 23 10.84 -6.78 -12.81
CA LEU A 23 9.71 -5.84 -12.76
C LEU A 23 8.77 -6.01 -13.96
N GLU A 24 9.29 -6.22 -15.18
CA GLU A 24 8.48 -6.46 -16.37
C GLU A 24 7.67 -7.75 -16.25
N ILE A 25 8.31 -8.84 -15.81
CA ILE A 25 7.63 -10.13 -15.57
C ILE A 25 6.45 -9.93 -14.61
N ASN A 26 6.61 -9.13 -13.56
CA ASN A 26 5.51 -8.82 -12.63
C ASN A 26 4.37 -8.08 -13.32
N THR A 27 4.68 -7.06 -14.13
CA THR A 27 3.65 -6.27 -14.83
C THR A 27 2.89 -7.11 -15.85
N LEU A 28 3.57 -7.96 -16.61
CA LEU A 28 2.92 -8.84 -17.60
C LEU A 28 2.10 -9.94 -16.91
N ALA A 29 2.60 -10.49 -15.80
CA ALA A 29 1.93 -11.57 -15.10
C ALA A 29 0.64 -11.14 -14.36
N ILE A 30 0.51 -9.88 -13.95
CA ILE A 30 -0.68 -9.39 -13.24
C ILE A 30 -1.83 -8.99 -14.18
N ILE A 31 -1.55 -8.65 -15.44
CA ILE A 31 -2.57 -8.20 -16.40
C ILE A 31 -3.71 -9.21 -16.57
N PRO A 32 -3.46 -10.52 -16.80
CA PRO A 32 -4.53 -11.51 -16.93
C PRO A 32 -5.38 -11.66 -15.65
N LEU A 33 -4.78 -11.41 -14.48
CA LEU A 33 -5.49 -11.44 -13.21
C LEU A 33 -6.45 -10.25 -13.09
N ILE A 34 -6.04 -9.06 -13.54
CA ILE A 34 -6.89 -7.86 -13.55
C ILE A 34 -8.08 -8.06 -14.51
N SER A 35 -7.82 -8.58 -15.71
CA SER A 35 -8.84 -8.76 -16.75
C SER A 35 -9.73 -10.01 -16.58
N LYS A 36 -9.56 -10.79 -15.49
CA LYS A 36 -10.23 -12.08 -15.28
C LYS A 36 -11.76 -12.06 -15.41
N SER A 37 -12.40 -10.94 -15.07
CA SER A 37 -13.87 -10.84 -15.14
C SER A 37 -14.41 -10.56 -16.54
N HIS A 38 -13.55 -10.26 -17.52
CA HIS A 38 -13.91 -9.91 -18.91
C HIS A 38 -14.94 -8.79 -19.07
N HIS A 39 -15.17 -8.00 -18.02
CA HIS A 39 -16.05 -6.84 -18.04
C HIS A 39 -15.30 -5.62 -18.61
N PRO A 40 -15.96 -4.67 -19.33
CA PRO A 40 -15.29 -3.49 -19.89
C PRO A 40 -14.47 -2.71 -18.86
N ARG A 41 -14.98 -2.56 -17.64
CA ARG A 41 -14.27 -1.93 -16.52
C ARG A 41 -12.94 -2.63 -16.14
N ALA A 42 -12.89 -3.96 -16.25
CA ALA A 42 -11.67 -4.72 -15.96
C ALA A 42 -10.65 -4.59 -17.08
N ILE A 43 -11.11 -4.47 -18.33
CA ILE A 43 -10.26 -4.20 -19.51
C ILE A 43 -9.70 -2.78 -19.42
N GLU A 44 -10.51 -1.78 -19.06
CA GLU A 44 -10.06 -0.41 -18.82
C GLU A 44 -9.02 -0.34 -17.68
N ALA A 45 -9.25 -1.07 -16.58
CA ALA A 45 -8.26 -1.17 -15.50
C ALA A 45 -6.95 -1.82 -15.96
N ALA A 46 -7.02 -2.91 -16.73
CA ALA A 46 -5.83 -3.59 -17.24
C ALA A 46 -5.01 -2.70 -18.19
N THR A 47 -5.68 -1.98 -19.09
CA THR A 47 -5.03 -1.05 -20.04
C THR A 47 -4.39 0.14 -19.32
N LYS A 48 -5.09 0.77 -18.37
CA LYS A 48 -4.52 1.85 -17.53
C LYS A 48 -3.31 1.38 -16.72
N TYR A 49 -3.38 0.20 -16.13
CA TYR A 49 -2.27 -0.40 -15.40
C TYR A 49 -1.07 -0.66 -16.33
N PHE A 50 -1.30 -1.26 -17.50
CA PHE A 50 -0.23 -1.56 -18.44
C PHE A 50 0.49 -0.29 -18.93
N LEU A 51 -0.26 0.73 -19.38
CA LEU A 51 0.33 1.97 -19.90
C LEU A 51 1.16 2.71 -18.84
N THR A 52 0.63 2.83 -17.62
CA THR A 52 1.35 3.49 -16.53
C THR A 52 2.61 2.74 -16.11
N GLN A 53 2.55 1.40 -16.04
CA GLN A 53 3.68 0.59 -15.64
C GLN A 53 4.75 0.43 -16.73
N ALA A 54 4.37 0.42 -18.00
CA ALA A 54 5.29 0.43 -19.14
C ALA A 54 6.03 1.77 -19.26
N ALA A 55 5.34 2.89 -19.02
CA ALA A 55 5.99 4.20 -18.93
C ALA A 55 7.00 4.24 -17.76
N ALA A 56 6.64 3.67 -16.61
CA ALA A 56 7.53 3.60 -15.46
C ALA A 56 8.76 2.71 -15.72
N SER A 57 8.58 1.58 -16.39
CA SER A 57 9.67 0.64 -16.66
C SER A 57 10.63 1.14 -17.73
N THR A 58 10.14 1.83 -18.75
CA THR A 58 10.99 2.51 -19.75
C THR A 58 11.79 3.65 -19.12
N LEU A 59 11.21 4.44 -18.22
CA LEU A 59 11.94 5.44 -17.44
C LEU A 59 13.01 4.82 -16.54
N LEU A 60 12.73 3.65 -15.94
CA LEU A 60 13.71 2.92 -15.13
C LEU A 60 14.89 2.47 -15.99
N LEU A 61 14.66 1.87 -17.16
CA LEU A 61 15.73 1.53 -18.09
C LEU A 61 16.52 2.76 -18.50
N PHE A 62 15.85 3.86 -18.83
CA PHE A 62 16.51 5.11 -19.21
C PHE A 62 17.39 5.67 -18.07
N SER A 63 16.95 5.56 -16.82
CA SER A 63 17.76 5.91 -15.64
C SER A 63 19.03 5.04 -15.55
N SER A 64 18.92 3.73 -15.80
CA SER A 64 20.07 2.82 -15.76
C SER A 64 21.03 3.03 -16.93
N MET A 65 20.53 3.30 -18.14
CA MET A 65 21.33 3.59 -19.33
C MET A 65 22.13 4.88 -19.17
N THR A 66 21.49 5.93 -18.68
CA THR A 66 22.17 7.21 -18.42
C THR A 66 23.24 7.04 -17.33
N ASN A 67 22.95 6.28 -16.27
CA ASN A 67 23.96 5.98 -15.24
C ASN A 67 25.15 5.20 -15.83
N ALA A 68 24.89 4.12 -16.57
CA ALA A 68 25.92 3.30 -17.19
C ALA A 68 26.73 4.06 -18.24
N TRP A 69 26.15 5.04 -18.92
CA TRP A 69 26.88 5.93 -19.84
C TRP A 69 27.97 6.74 -19.11
N PHE A 70 27.70 7.18 -17.88
CA PHE A 70 28.65 7.97 -17.10
C PHE A 70 29.63 7.13 -16.30
N THR A 71 29.19 6.01 -15.71
CA THR A 71 30.03 5.19 -14.81
C THR A 71 30.65 3.97 -15.48
N GLY A 72 30.13 3.55 -16.63
CA GLY A 72 30.50 2.29 -17.29
C GLY A 72 30.03 1.02 -16.56
N GLN A 73 29.23 1.16 -15.48
CA GLN A 73 28.80 0.04 -14.64
C GLN A 73 27.28 -0.08 -14.58
N TRP A 74 26.81 -1.32 -14.39
CA TRP A 74 25.40 -1.68 -14.31
C TRP A 74 24.96 -2.16 -12.93
N ASP A 75 25.78 -1.92 -11.91
CA ASP A 75 25.48 -2.26 -10.53
C ASP A 75 24.39 -1.32 -9.96
N ILE A 76 23.45 -1.89 -9.21
CA ILE A 76 22.33 -1.18 -8.58
C ILE A 76 22.84 -0.21 -7.49
N THR A 77 23.90 -0.57 -6.78
CA THR A 77 24.41 0.22 -5.65
C THR A 77 25.10 1.51 -6.07
N GLN A 78 25.54 1.60 -7.33
CA GLN A 78 26.35 2.71 -7.84
C GLN A 78 25.53 3.68 -8.69
N LEU A 79 24.56 4.35 -8.09
CA LEU A 79 23.88 5.49 -8.71
C LEU A 79 24.59 6.78 -8.29
N THR A 80 25.30 7.41 -9.23
CA THR A 80 26.12 8.58 -8.93
C THR A 80 25.64 9.83 -9.65
N HIS A 81 25.03 9.69 -10.82
CA HIS A 81 24.65 10.85 -11.63
C HIS A 81 23.30 11.44 -11.16
N PRO A 82 23.19 12.75 -10.90
CA PRO A 82 21.97 13.35 -10.32
C PRO A 82 20.74 13.17 -11.23
N THR A 83 20.92 13.19 -12.56
CA THR A 83 19.80 12.97 -13.48
C THR A 83 19.31 11.52 -13.47
N SER A 84 20.19 10.53 -13.29
CA SER A 84 19.77 9.12 -13.20
C SER A 84 19.03 8.87 -11.88
N CYS A 85 19.47 9.48 -10.78
CA CYS A 85 18.75 9.43 -9.49
C CYS A 85 17.34 10.06 -9.59
N LEU A 86 17.21 11.20 -10.27
CA LEU A 86 15.91 11.84 -10.52
C LEU A 86 14.99 10.96 -11.40
N LEU A 87 15.53 10.39 -12.48
CA LEU A 87 14.76 9.49 -13.34
C LEU A 87 14.35 8.21 -12.61
N LEU A 88 15.23 7.65 -11.76
CA LEU A 88 14.90 6.47 -10.97
C LEU A 88 13.81 6.77 -9.94
N THR A 89 13.95 7.86 -9.18
CA THR A 89 12.93 8.26 -8.19
C THR A 89 11.57 8.47 -8.86
N THR A 90 11.52 9.15 -10.01
CA THR A 90 10.28 9.30 -10.77
C THR A 90 9.74 7.96 -11.28
N ALA A 91 10.57 7.10 -11.86
CA ALA A 91 10.16 5.78 -12.34
C ALA A 91 9.55 4.91 -11.22
N VAL A 92 10.23 4.82 -10.08
CA VAL A 92 9.73 4.06 -8.93
C VAL A 92 8.48 4.71 -8.34
N SER A 93 8.39 6.04 -8.33
CA SER A 93 7.20 6.74 -7.85
C SER A 93 5.96 6.42 -8.69
N ILE A 94 6.10 6.28 -10.01
CA ILE A 94 5.01 5.84 -10.89
C ILE A 94 4.65 4.38 -10.59
N LYS A 95 5.63 3.49 -10.40
CA LYS A 95 5.36 2.08 -10.07
C LYS A 95 4.60 1.90 -8.76
N LEU A 96 4.97 2.65 -7.73
CA LEU A 96 4.32 2.60 -6.41
C LEU A 96 2.96 3.32 -6.37
N GLY A 97 2.74 4.28 -7.28
CA GLY A 97 1.55 5.15 -7.31
C GLY A 97 1.64 6.33 -6.34
N LEU A 98 2.84 6.87 -6.12
CA LEU A 98 3.05 8.09 -5.35
C LEU A 98 2.55 9.31 -6.11
N THR A 99 2.28 10.39 -5.40
CA THR A 99 1.86 11.66 -6.01
C THR A 99 3.04 12.36 -6.68
N PRO A 100 2.88 12.94 -7.88
CA PRO A 100 1.61 13.22 -8.58
C PRO A 100 1.03 12.06 -9.41
N PHE A 101 1.75 10.96 -9.61
CA PHE A 101 1.40 9.84 -10.49
C PHE A 101 0.33 8.86 -9.95
N HIS A 102 -0.36 9.25 -8.90
CA HIS A 102 -1.32 8.43 -8.16
C HIS A 102 -2.62 8.10 -8.93
N PHE A 103 -2.96 8.84 -9.99
CA PHE A 103 -4.29 8.77 -10.64
C PHE A 103 -4.66 7.39 -11.16
N GLY A 104 -3.70 6.61 -11.68
CA GLY A 104 -3.99 5.27 -12.20
C GLY A 104 -4.40 4.27 -11.12
N PHE A 105 -3.85 4.37 -9.91
CA PHE A 105 -3.96 3.30 -8.92
C PHE A 105 -5.40 3.10 -8.38
N PRO A 106 -6.16 4.14 -7.96
CA PRO A 106 -7.54 3.98 -7.50
C PRO A 106 -8.49 3.43 -8.56
N GLU A 107 -8.25 3.75 -9.84
CA GLU A 107 -9.08 3.29 -10.95
C GLU A 107 -8.84 1.81 -11.25
N VAL A 108 -7.57 1.40 -11.27
CA VAL A 108 -7.19 0.00 -11.46
C VAL A 108 -7.78 -0.88 -10.35
N LEU A 109 -7.62 -0.46 -9.09
CA LEU A 109 -8.11 -1.24 -7.94
C LEU A 109 -9.64 -1.34 -7.92
N GLN A 110 -10.34 -0.30 -8.38
CA GLN A 110 -11.80 -0.32 -8.47
C GLN A 110 -12.32 -1.25 -9.59
N GLY A 111 -11.58 -1.36 -10.71
CA GLY A 111 -11.93 -2.25 -11.82
C GLY A 111 -11.56 -3.71 -11.60
N SER A 112 -10.70 -4.00 -10.62
CA SER A 112 -10.25 -5.35 -10.30
C SER A 112 -11.13 -6.06 -9.24
N SER A 113 -10.98 -7.38 -9.13
CA SER A 113 -11.59 -8.15 -8.03
C SER A 113 -10.89 -7.85 -6.70
N MET A 114 -11.53 -8.22 -5.57
CA MET A 114 -10.97 -7.92 -4.25
C MET A 114 -9.64 -8.64 -3.98
N THR A 115 -9.51 -9.89 -4.45
CA THR A 115 -8.29 -10.69 -4.31
C THR A 115 -7.15 -10.16 -5.18
N THR A 116 -7.44 -9.66 -6.37
CA THR A 116 -6.43 -9.05 -7.25
C THR A 116 -6.04 -7.66 -6.77
N GLY A 117 -6.98 -6.90 -6.22
CA GLY A 117 -6.72 -5.65 -5.52
C GLY A 117 -5.76 -5.83 -4.34
N LEU A 118 -5.89 -6.92 -3.58
CA LEU A 118 -4.93 -7.27 -2.52
C LEU A 118 -3.51 -7.50 -3.07
N LEU A 119 -3.37 -8.26 -4.16
CA LEU A 119 -2.08 -8.51 -4.81
C LEU A 119 -1.44 -7.21 -5.33
N LEU A 120 -2.25 -6.32 -5.92
CA LEU A 120 -1.82 -5.00 -6.39
C LEU A 120 -1.38 -4.08 -5.24
N ALA A 121 -2.08 -4.15 -4.10
CA ALA A 121 -1.80 -3.31 -2.95
C ALA A 121 -0.58 -3.77 -2.13
N THR A 122 -0.21 -5.05 -2.22
CA THR A 122 0.87 -5.66 -1.41
C THR A 122 2.02 -6.15 -2.29
N LEU A 123 1.85 -7.29 -2.95
CA LEU A 123 2.89 -8.00 -3.67
C LEU A 123 3.52 -7.16 -4.80
N MET A 124 2.71 -6.37 -5.52
CA MET A 124 3.21 -5.49 -6.59
C MET A 124 4.01 -4.29 -6.09
N LYS A 125 3.80 -3.87 -4.84
CA LYS A 125 4.55 -2.77 -4.23
C LYS A 125 5.87 -3.22 -3.63
N PHE A 126 6.05 -4.52 -3.37
CA PHE A 126 7.26 -5.06 -2.74
C PHE A 126 8.53 -4.92 -3.60
N PRO A 127 8.56 -5.31 -4.90
CA PRO A 127 9.75 -5.16 -5.74
C PRO A 127 10.25 -3.72 -5.86
N PRO A 128 9.38 -2.72 -6.17
CA PRO A 128 9.85 -1.34 -6.25
C PRO A 128 10.33 -0.79 -4.90
N THR A 129 9.71 -1.18 -3.76
CA THR A 129 10.24 -0.82 -2.45
C THR A 129 11.59 -1.47 -2.14
N ALA A 130 11.80 -2.72 -2.55
CA ALA A 130 13.06 -3.43 -2.37
C ALA A 130 14.21 -2.76 -3.16
N LEU A 131 13.93 -2.25 -4.37
CA LEU A 131 14.91 -1.51 -5.17
C LEU A 131 15.30 -0.15 -4.58
N LEU A 132 14.42 0.50 -3.82
CA LEU A 132 14.75 1.77 -3.15
C LEU A 132 15.72 1.60 -1.98
N ILE A 133 15.80 0.42 -1.38
CA ILE A 133 16.67 0.16 -0.22
C ILE A 133 18.16 0.30 -0.58
N PRO A 134 18.71 -0.44 -1.57
CA PRO A 134 20.13 -0.32 -1.93
C PRO A 134 20.47 1.02 -2.59
N THR A 135 19.47 1.71 -3.15
CA THR A 135 19.65 2.99 -3.84
C THR A 135 19.44 4.21 -2.95
N SER A 136 18.95 4.00 -1.70
CA SER A 136 18.64 5.05 -0.73
C SER A 136 19.71 6.14 -0.56
N PRO A 137 21.02 5.88 -0.46
CA PRO A 137 22.00 6.94 -0.21
C PRO A 137 22.15 7.92 -1.39
N SER A 138 21.74 7.54 -2.59
CA SER A 138 21.90 8.32 -3.82
C SER A 138 20.70 9.20 -4.17
N LEU A 139 19.58 9.04 -3.47
CA LEU A 139 18.31 9.69 -3.84
C LEU A 139 18.28 11.15 -3.34
N ASN A 140 17.59 12.00 -4.10
CA ASN A 140 17.44 13.41 -3.71
C ASN A 140 16.45 13.56 -2.53
N PRO A 141 16.88 14.07 -1.36
CA PRO A 141 16.04 14.20 -0.18
C PRO A 141 14.87 15.18 -0.37
N THR A 142 15.08 16.27 -1.11
CA THR A 142 14.05 17.29 -1.33
C THR A 142 12.89 16.75 -2.17
N LEU A 143 13.18 15.98 -3.21
CA LEU A 143 12.17 15.36 -4.06
C LEU A 143 11.39 14.28 -3.29
N LEU A 144 12.09 13.44 -2.52
CA LEU A 144 11.45 12.36 -1.79
C LEU A 144 10.51 12.89 -0.70
N THR A 145 10.96 13.89 0.06
CA THR A 145 10.16 14.51 1.13
C THR A 145 8.93 15.24 0.59
N THR A 146 9.07 15.98 -0.52
CA THR A 146 7.93 16.65 -1.17
C THR A 146 6.90 15.66 -1.71
N MET A 147 7.33 14.59 -2.38
CA MET A 147 6.43 13.51 -2.84
C MET A 147 5.72 12.80 -1.68
N ALA A 148 6.42 12.59 -0.58
CA ALA A 148 5.88 11.92 0.59
C ALA A 148 4.81 12.74 1.33
N ILE A 149 5.05 14.04 1.52
CA ILE A 149 4.05 14.95 2.11
C ILE A 149 2.85 15.08 1.17
N ALA A 150 3.08 15.24 -0.13
CA ALA A 150 2.01 15.33 -1.13
C ALA A 150 1.15 14.05 -1.17
N SER A 151 1.76 12.87 -1.01
CA SER A 151 1.03 11.59 -1.03
C SER A 151 0.24 11.35 0.24
N ALA A 152 0.78 11.75 1.40
CA ALA A 152 0.01 11.78 2.65
C ALA A 152 -1.19 12.74 2.55
N ALA A 153 -1.00 13.95 2.01
CA ALA A 153 -2.05 14.94 1.87
C ALA A 153 -3.16 14.52 0.89
N LEU A 154 -2.80 14.17 -0.35
CA LEU A 154 -3.77 13.80 -1.38
C LEU A 154 -4.44 12.45 -1.07
N GLY A 155 -3.70 11.50 -0.50
CA GLY A 155 -4.27 10.24 -0.02
C GLY A 155 -5.34 10.45 1.05
N GLY A 156 -5.07 11.36 2.00
CA GLY A 156 -6.06 11.77 3.01
C GLY A 156 -7.28 12.43 2.36
N TRP A 157 -7.07 13.51 1.62
CA TRP A 157 -8.16 14.36 1.11
C TRP A 157 -9.08 13.65 0.11
N MET A 158 -8.49 12.93 -0.84
CA MET A 158 -9.27 12.22 -1.86
C MET A 158 -9.99 11.00 -1.28
N GLY A 159 -9.44 10.36 -0.23
CA GLY A 159 -10.07 9.25 0.47
C GLY A 159 -11.39 9.64 1.16
N LEU A 160 -11.48 10.86 1.68
CA LEU A 160 -12.68 11.38 2.34
C LEU A 160 -13.91 11.35 1.43
N ASN A 161 -13.76 11.66 0.15
CA ASN A 161 -14.91 11.79 -0.75
C ASN A 161 -15.33 10.48 -1.46
N GLN A 162 -14.69 9.35 -1.14
CA GLN A 162 -15.02 8.08 -1.79
C GLN A 162 -16.04 7.26 -0.99
N THR A 163 -17.06 6.75 -1.69
CA THR A 163 -18.06 5.80 -1.13
C THR A 163 -17.74 4.34 -1.46
N GLN A 164 -16.89 4.12 -2.46
CA GLN A 164 -16.42 2.81 -2.92
C GLN A 164 -15.24 2.36 -2.06
N ILE A 165 -15.36 1.19 -1.41
CA ILE A 165 -14.37 0.74 -0.43
C ILE A 165 -13.01 0.48 -1.09
N ARG A 166 -13.00 -0.06 -2.30
CA ARG A 166 -11.75 -0.28 -3.06
C ARG A 166 -11.00 1.02 -3.32
N LYS A 167 -11.70 2.10 -3.69
CA LYS A 167 -11.06 3.43 -3.85
C LYS A 167 -10.55 3.98 -2.53
N VAL A 168 -11.30 3.82 -1.43
CA VAL A 168 -10.84 4.23 -0.09
C VAL A 168 -9.55 3.50 0.28
N LEU A 169 -9.49 2.18 0.07
CA LEU A 169 -8.28 1.37 0.30
C LEU A 169 -7.12 1.73 -0.66
N ALA A 170 -7.42 2.22 -1.86
CA ALA A 170 -6.39 2.72 -2.76
C ALA A 170 -5.73 4.00 -2.25
N PHE A 171 -6.53 4.99 -1.82
CA PHE A 171 -6.02 6.25 -1.25
C PHE A 171 -5.32 6.05 0.10
N SER A 172 -5.85 5.13 0.89
CA SER A 172 -5.17 4.51 2.04
C SER A 172 -3.75 4.07 1.70
N SER A 173 -3.56 3.24 0.66
CA SER A 173 -2.22 2.78 0.26
C SER A 173 -1.28 3.93 -0.16
N ILE A 174 -1.82 4.97 -0.81
CA ILE A 174 -1.04 6.15 -1.23
C ILE A 174 -0.53 6.91 0.00
N SER A 175 -1.39 7.09 1.02
CA SER A 175 -0.99 7.75 2.26
C SER A 175 0.07 6.95 3.03
N HIS A 176 -0.05 5.62 3.11
CA HIS A 176 0.95 4.77 3.78
C HIS A 176 2.28 4.73 3.04
N LEU A 177 2.25 4.73 1.69
CA LEU A 177 3.48 4.87 0.92
C LEU A 177 4.17 6.21 1.17
N GLY A 178 3.42 7.30 1.39
CA GLY A 178 3.99 8.58 1.82
C GLY A 178 4.83 8.44 3.09
N TRP A 179 4.27 7.79 4.12
CA TRP A 179 5.01 7.48 5.36
C TRP A 179 6.25 6.62 5.11
N MET A 180 6.15 5.60 4.25
CA MET A 180 7.30 4.76 3.88
C MET A 180 8.39 5.54 3.15
N THR A 181 8.02 6.46 2.27
CA THR A 181 8.99 7.23 1.49
C THR A 181 9.77 8.22 2.34
N ILE A 182 9.15 8.91 3.31
CA ILE A 182 9.86 9.91 4.14
C ILE A 182 11.02 9.31 4.92
N ILE A 183 10.87 8.09 5.46
CA ILE A 183 11.90 7.50 6.31
C ILE A 183 12.98 6.74 5.51
N LEU A 184 12.78 6.54 4.20
CA LEU A 184 13.66 5.72 3.36
C LEU A 184 15.13 6.16 3.36
N LEU A 185 15.37 7.47 3.39
CA LEU A 185 16.72 8.04 3.41
C LEU A 185 17.41 7.88 4.76
N TYR A 186 16.65 7.91 5.86
CA TYR A 186 17.20 7.96 7.21
C TYR A 186 17.35 6.57 7.82
N ASN A 187 16.35 5.70 7.63
CA ASN A 187 16.39 4.35 8.13
C ASN A 187 15.63 3.38 7.19
N PRO A 188 16.34 2.75 6.22
CA PRO A 188 15.72 1.82 5.28
C PRO A 188 15.26 0.51 5.92
N LYS A 189 15.74 0.15 7.12
CA LYS A 189 15.18 -1.01 7.85
C LYS A 189 13.78 -0.69 8.36
N LEU A 190 13.57 0.55 8.79
CA LEU A 190 12.27 1.01 9.28
C LEU A 190 11.23 1.09 8.15
N THR A 191 11.62 1.49 6.93
CA THR A 191 10.70 1.40 5.78
C THR A 191 10.22 -0.02 5.55
N LEU A 192 11.13 -1.00 5.59
CA LEU A 192 10.80 -2.40 5.39
C LEU A 192 9.82 -2.91 6.47
N LEU A 193 10.07 -2.58 7.73
CA LEU A 193 9.16 -2.87 8.84
C LEU A 193 7.76 -2.29 8.58
N THR A 194 7.70 -1.00 8.22
CA THR A 194 6.42 -0.33 7.95
C THR A 194 5.68 -0.96 6.77
N PHE A 195 6.40 -1.41 5.74
CA PHE A 195 5.86 -2.12 4.59
C PHE A 195 5.28 -3.49 4.98
N TYR A 196 5.97 -4.26 5.82
CA TYR A 196 5.47 -5.56 6.29
C TYR A 196 4.22 -5.42 7.16
N LEU A 197 4.20 -4.45 8.09
CA LEU A 197 3.01 -4.17 8.90
C LEU A 197 1.84 -3.72 8.03
N TYR A 198 2.10 -2.86 7.03
CA TYR A 198 1.08 -2.45 6.07
C TYR A 198 0.54 -3.65 5.26
N CYS A 199 1.38 -4.55 4.76
CA CYS A 199 0.93 -5.76 4.06
C CYS A 199 0.08 -6.67 4.95
N LEU A 200 0.47 -6.81 6.22
CA LEU A 200 -0.28 -7.59 7.21
C LEU A 200 -1.67 -7.00 7.46
N MET A 201 -1.76 -5.69 7.74
CA MET A 201 -3.04 -5.04 8.01
C MET A 201 -3.96 -5.00 6.76
N THR A 202 -3.39 -4.69 5.59
CA THR A 202 -4.18 -4.68 4.34
C THR A 202 -4.69 -6.05 3.96
N SER A 203 -3.87 -7.12 4.09
CA SER A 203 -4.34 -8.48 3.82
C SER A 203 -5.50 -8.90 4.72
N ALA A 204 -5.44 -8.55 6.01
CA ALA A 204 -6.55 -8.78 6.94
C ALA A 204 -7.85 -8.11 6.46
N ILE A 205 -7.79 -6.81 6.12
CA ILE A 205 -8.96 -6.03 5.68
C ILE A 205 -9.51 -6.53 4.34
N PHE A 206 -8.64 -6.75 3.34
CA PHE A 206 -9.08 -7.19 2.02
C PHE A 206 -9.74 -8.58 2.06
N LEU A 207 -9.21 -9.51 2.85
CA LEU A 207 -9.80 -10.84 3.02
C LEU A 207 -11.14 -10.78 3.76
N ALA A 208 -11.24 -9.98 4.83
CA ALA A 208 -12.48 -9.80 5.58
C ALA A 208 -13.59 -9.13 4.73
N LEU A 209 -13.23 -8.19 3.86
CA LEU A 209 -14.18 -7.58 2.91
C LEU A 209 -14.58 -8.55 1.80
N ASN A 210 -13.69 -9.45 1.39
CA ASN A 210 -13.97 -10.45 0.36
C ASN A 210 -14.96 -11.51 0.86
N THR A 211 -14.84 -11.97 2.11
CA THR A 211 -15.78 -12.95 2.70
C THR A 211 -17.18 -12.37 2.87
N THR A 212 -17.29 -11.07 3.18
CA THR A 212 -18.56 -10.34 3.32
C THR A 212 -19.08 -9.75 2.00
N LYS A 213 -18.29 -9.82 0.92
CA LYS A 213 -18.59 -9.28 -0.42
C LYS A 213 -18.98 -7.79 -0.41
N ILE A 214 -18.30 -6.99 0.42
CA ILE A 214 -18.62 -5.58 0.61
C ILE A 214 -17.85 -4.74 -0.42
N THR A 215 -18.56 -3.98 -1.24
CA THR A 215 -17.97 -3.11 -2.29
C THR A 215 -18.20 -1.63 -2.01
N ASN A 216 -19.33 -1.29 -1.39
CA ASN A 216 -19.79 0.08 -1.15
C ASN A 216 -20.05 0.32 0.34
N LEU A 217 -20.07 1.59 0.74
CA LEU A 217 -20.43 1.99 2.10
C LEU A 217 -21.81 1.46 2.51
N ALA A 218 -22.82 1.56 1.65
CA ALA A 218 -24.17 1.05 1.94
C ALA A 218 -24.19 -0.46 2.22
N THR A 219 -23.38 -1.24 1.51
CA THR A 219 -23.27 -2.70 1.76
C THR A 219 -22.56 -3.00 3.07
N MET A 220 -21.65 -2.13 3.52
CA MET A 220 -20.96 -2.26 4.81
C MET A 220 -21.94 -2.12 5.98
N MET A 221 -22.87 -1.15 5.89
CA MET A 221 -23.89 -0.91 6.92
C MET A 221 -24.71 -2.16 7.23
N THR A 222 -25.04 -2.96 6.21
CA THR A 222 -25.84 -4.19 6.37
C THR A 222 -25.01 -5.43 6.76
N ALA A 223 -23.69 -5.29 6.90
CA ALA A 223 -22.81 -6.43 7.16
C ALA A 223 -22.90 -6.91 8.62
N TRP A 224 -23.11 -5.98 9.56
CA TRP A 224 -23.20 -6.27 10.99
C TRP A 224 -24.24 -7.35 11.30
N THR A 225 -25.40 -7.24 10.68
CA THR A 225 -26.52 -8.15 10.91
C THR A 225 -26.35 -9.51 10.25
N LYS A 226 -25.34 -9.67 9.38
CA LYS A 226 -25.01 -10.95 8.72
C LYS A 226 -23.92 -11.73 9.45
N ILE A 227 -22.82 -11.08 9.84
CA ILE A 227 -21.66 -11.73 10.48
C ILE A 227 -21.06 -10.77 11.53
N PRO A 228 -21.72 -10.60 12.70
CA PRO A 228 -21.29 -9.64 13.73
C PRO A 228 -19.83 -9.79 14.21
N PRO A 229 -19.28 -11.00 14.48
CA PRO A 229 -17.90 -11.12 14.97
C PRO A 229 -16.84 -10.74 13.93
N LEU A 230 -17.15 -10.90 12.63
CA LEU A 230 -16.23 -10.49 11.58
C LEU A 230 -16.25 -8.97 11.38
N THR A 231 -17.41 -8.34 11.55
CA THR A 231 -17.51 -6.87 11.43
C THR A 231 -16.88 -6.14 12.60
N THR A 232 -16.94 -6.67 13.83
CA THR A 232 -16.20 -6.10 14.99
C THR A 232 -14.69 -6.17 14.78
N THR A 233 -14.19 -7.32 14.30
CA THR A 233 -12.76 -7.52 14.07
C THR A 233 -12.26 -6.72 12.86
N LEU A 234 -13.07 -6.56 11.82
CA LEU A 234 -12.80 -5.65 10.69
C LEU A 234 -12.69 -4.18 11.15
N MET A 235 -13.58 -3.73 12.05
CA MET A 235 -13.51 -2.39 12.63
C MET A 235 -12.17 -2.17 13.33
N LEU A 236 -11.74 -3.10 14.18
CA LEU A 236 -10.45 -3.01 14.87
C LEU A 236 -9.27 -2.99 13.90
N ALA A 237 -9.32 -3.78 12.82
CA ALA A 237 -8.30 -3.76 11.78
C ALA A 237 -8.27 -2.43 10.98
N LEU A 238 -9.42 -1.79 10.74
CA LEU A 238 -9.45 -0.46 10.12
C LEU A 238 -8.86 0.62 11.03
N LEU A 239 -9.13 0.55 12.34
CA LEU A 239 -8.54 1.45 13.33
C LEU A 239 -7.03 1.21 13.50
N SER A 240 -6.56 -0.04 13.35
CA SER A 240 -5.14 -0.32 13.38
C SER A 240 -4.45 0.30 12.17
N LEU A 241 -5.03 0.19 10.98
CA LEU A 241 -4.51 0.82 9.77
C LEU A 241 -4.55 2.37 9.84
N ALA A 242 -5.53 2.95 10.56
CA ALA A 242 -5.54 4.38 10.89
C ALA A 242 -4.37 4.79 11.82
N GLY A 243 -3.81 3.86 12.57
CA GLY A 243 -2.67 4.07 13.46
C GLY A 243 -3.06 4.69 14.80
N LEU A 244 -4.14 4.21 15.42
CA LEU A 244 -4.54 4.62 16.76
C LEU A 244 -3.81 3.81 17.85
N PRO A 245 -3.30 4.42 18.93
CA PRO A 245 -2.91 3.67 20.13
C PRO A 245 -4.18 3.05 20.75
N PRO A 246 -4.20 1.79 21.21
CA PRO A 246 -3.11 0.82 21.49
C PRO A 246 -2.83 -0.22 20.38
N LEU A 247 -3.19 0.06 19.12
CA LEU A 247 -3.12 -0.91 18.03
C LEU A 247 -1.76 -0.89 17.30
N THR A 248 -1.46 -1.95 16.57
CA THR A 248 -0.14 -2.15 15.93
C THR A 248 0.24 -1.10 14.90
N GLY A 249 -0.72 -0.58 14.12
CA GLY A 249 -0.40 0.40 13.08
C GLY A 249 -0.01 1.78 13.61
N PHE A 250 -0.11 2.02 14.93
CA PHE A 250 0.51 3.18 15.57
C PHE A 250 2.03 3.06 15.61
N LEU A 251 2.56 1.84 15.81
CA LEU A 251 3.98 1.53 15.90
C LEU A 251 4.83 2.14 14.77
N PRO A 252 4.55 1.88 13.47
CA PRO A 252 5.36 2.41 12.39
C PRO A 252 5.35 3.95 12.37
N LYS A 253 4.19 4.58 12.59
CA LYS A 253 4.09 6.06 12.59
C LYS A 253 4.86 6.67 13.74
N TRP A 254 4.75 6.08 14.93
CA TRP A 254 5.48 6.52 16.11
C TRP A 254 6.99 6.44 15.92
N LEU A 255 7.50 5.31 15.43
CA LEU A 255 8.94 5.13 15.17
C LEU A 255 9.45 6.07 14.07
N ILE A 256 8.67 6.30 13.00
CA ILE A 256 9.03 7.28 11.96
C ILE A 256 9.17 8.67 12.56
N ILE A 257 8.20 9.12 13.36
CA ILE A 257 8.26 10.45 13.99
C ILE A 257 9.49 10.55 14.88
N GLN A 258 9.79 9.51 15.67
CA GLN A 258 10.97 9.49 16.52
C GLN A 258 12.26 9.65 15.72
N GLU A 259 12.45 8.90 14.63
CA GLU A 259 13.64 9.04 13.78
C GLU A 259 13.72 10.41 13.09
N LEU A 260 12.60 10.96 12.60
CA LEU A 260 12.60 12.30 12.00
C LEU A 260 12.98 13.39 13.00
N THR A 261 12.55 13.27 14.26
CA THR A 261 12.94 14.22 15.31
C THR A 261 14.41 14.13 15.68
N LYS A 262 15.03 12.93 15.60
CA LYS A 262 16.48 12.78 15.79
C LYS A 262 17.30 13.48 14.71
N GLN A 263 16.75 13.59 13.49
CA GLN A 263 17.37 14.27 12.35
C GLN A 263 17.00 15.77 12.28
N GLU A 264 16.49 16.36 13.37
CA GLU A 264 16.07 17.76 13.49
C GLU A 264 14.93 18.19 12.51
N MET A 265 14.29 17.25 11.82
CA MET A 265 13.20 17.51 10.87
C MET A 265 11.82 17.62 11.56
N THR A 266 11.76 18.36 12.65
CA THR A 266 10.52 18.59 13.42
C THR A 266 9.35 19.17 12.59
N PRO A 267 9.52 20.11 11.64
CA PRO A 267 8.40 20.60 10.84
C PRO A 267 7.83 19.54 9.88
N VAL A 268 8.68 18.66 9.33
CA VAL A 268 8.21 17.58 8.46
C VAL A 268 7.48 16.50 9.26
N ALA A 269 7.99 16.16 10.45
CA ALA A 269 7.35 15.19 11.33
C ALA A 269 5.95 15.67 11.79
N THR A 270 5.82 16.95 12.14
CA THR A 270 4.53 17.54 12.56
C THR A 270 3.54 17.64 11.41
N THR A 271 3.96 18.08 10.23
CA THR A 271 3.08 18.18 9.06
C THR A 271 2.54 16.82 8.63
N ILE A 272 3.37 15.78 8.53
CA ILE A 272 2.87 14.45 8.14
C ILE A 272 2.01 13.79 9.23
N ALA A 273 2.31 14.03 10.52
CA ALA A 273 1.44 13.58 11.61
C ALA A 273 0.04 14.21 11.51
N LEU A 274 -0.05 15.52 11.28
CA LEU A 274 -1.33 16.22 11.09
C LEU A 274 -2.08 15.72 9.85
N LEU A 275 -1.38 15.52 8.73
CA LEU A 275 -2.00 14.99 7.51
C LEU A 275 -2.56 13.58 7.70
N SER A 276 -1.97 12.77 8.59
CA SER A 276 -2.47 11.43 8.88
C SER A 276 -3.84 11.41 9.59
N LEU A 277 -4.22 12.52 10.24
CA LEU A 277 -5.54 12.66 10.85
C LEU A 277 -6.66 12.73 9.79
N LEU A 278 -6.38 13.25 8.59
CA LEU A 278 -7.33 13.17 7.47
C LEU A 278 -7.59 11.71 7.09
N GLY A 279 -6.53 10.90 7.10
CA GLY A 279 -6.63 9.46 6.88
C GLY A 279 -7.53 8.79 7.93
N LEU A 280 -7.29 9.12 9.19
CA LEU A 280 -8.05 8.62 10.33
C LEU A 280 -9.56 8.90 10.21
N PHE A 281 -9.97 10.07 9.70
CA PHE A 281 -11.38 10.40 9.56
C PHE A 281 -12.14 9.43 8.64
N PHE A 282 -11.59 9.08 7.46
CA PHE A 282 -12.32 8.16 6.58
C PHE A 282 -12.32 6.71 7.11
N TYR A 283 -11.31 6.30 7.88
CA TYR A 283 -11.34 5.00 8.59
C TYR A 283 -12.38 5.00 9.69
N LEU A 284 -12.50 6.08 10.48
CA LEU A 284 -13.56 6.22 11.48
C LEU A 284 -14.94 6.16 10.82
N ARG A 285 -15.13 6.81 9.67
CA ARG A 285 -16.37 6.69 8.91
C ARG A 285 -16.67 5.25 8.50
N LEU A 286 -15.67 4.51 8.01
CA LEU A 286 -15.84 3.10 7.65
C LEU A 286 -16.16 2.23 8.88
N ALA A 287 -15.47 2.46 10.00
CA ALA A 287 -15.70 1.78 11.27
C ALA A 287 -17.13 2.05 11.79
N TYR A 288 -17.56 3.31 11.76
CA TYR A 288 -18.91 3.74 12.14
C TYR A 288 -19.98 3.04 11.30
N CYS A 289 -19.72 2.91 9.99
CA CYS A 289 -20.61 2.20 9.08
C CYS A 289 -20.58 0.68 9.26
N ALA A 290 -19.51 0.12 9.81
CA ALA A 290 -19.39 -1.32 9.97
C ALA A 290 -20.11 -1.86 11.21
N THR A 291 -20.17 -1.08 12.29
CA THR A 291 -20.59 -1.61 13.61
C THR A 291 -21.45 -0.65 14.44
N ILE A 292 -21.18 0.66 14.40
CA ILE A 292 -21.76 1.62 15.37
C ILE A 292 -23.20 1.98 15.00
N THR A 293 -23.53 1.95 13.71
CA THR A 293 -24.89 2.23 13.23
C THR A 293 -25.56 1.00 12.66
N LEU A 294 -26.83 0.82 13.03
CA LEU A 294 -27.71 -0.20 12.50
C LEU A 294 -28.64 0.49 11.47
N PRO A 295 -28.37 0.41 10.16
CA PRO A 295 -29.29 0.93 9.16
C PRO A 295 -30.58 0.10 9.11
N PRO A 296 -31.65 0.60 8.47
CA PRO A 296 -32.79 -0.23 8.14
C PRO A 296 -32.38 -1.38 7.21
N ASN A 297 -32.69 -2.61 7.62
CA ASN A 297 -32.49 -3.80 6.81
C ASN A 297 -33.64 -4.01 5.82
N SER A 298 -33.35 -4.61 4.66
CA SER A 298 -34.40 -5.00 3.72
C SER A 298 -35.19 -6.21 4.25
N SER A 299 -36.44 -6.32 3.84
CA SER A 299 -37.34 -7.43 4.24
C SER A 299 -36.77 -8.82 3.92
N ASN A 300 -35.96 -8.94 2.87
CA ASN A 300 -35.31 -10.20 2.46
C ASN A 300 -34.11 -10.59 3.35
N HIS A 301 -33.75 -9.81 4.37
CA HIS A 301 -32.56 -10.08 5.20
C HIS A 301 -32.62 -11.43 5.92
N MET A 302 -33.80 -11.91 6.32
CA MET A 302 -33.97 -13.20 7.00
C MET A 302 -33.42 -14.38 6.17
N LYS A 303 -33.47 -14.30 4.82
CA LYS A 303 -32.92 -15.34 3.93
C LYS A 303 -31.39 -15.42 3.95
N HIS A 304 -30.71 -14.41 4.49
CA HIS A 304 -29.27 -14.37 4.62
C HIS A 304 -28.76 -14.84 5.98
N TRP A 305 -29.66 -15.12 6.93
CA TRP A 305 -29.30 -15.73 8.22
C TRP A 305 -28.91 -17.19 7.98
N GLN A 306 -27.61 -17.42 7.99
CA GLN A 306 -27.02 -18.75 7.88
C GLN A 306 -26.26 -19.02 9.17
N THR A 307 -26.57 -20.12 9.83
CA THR A 307 -26.04 -20.48 11.15
C THR A 307 -24.56 -20.93 11.10
N ASN A 308 -24.06 -21.35 9.94
CA ASN A 308 -22.70 -21.87 9.77
C ASN A 308 -21.94 -21.19 8.62
N LYS A 309 -21.50 -19.94 8.83
CA LYS A 309 -20.43 -19.34 7.99
C LYS A 309 -19.12 -19.36 8.76
N SER A 310 -18.30 -20.38 8.51
CA SER A 310 -16.94 -20.41 9.04
C SER A 310 -16.08 -19.36 8.32
N VAL A 311 -15.36 -18.57 9.11
CA VAL A 311 -14.32 -17.67 8.61
C VAL A 311 -13.02 -18.47 8.51
N HIS A 312 -12.28 -18.32 7.41
CA HIS A 312 -10.98 -18.98 7.26
C HIS A 312 -10.01 -18.58 8.38
N ILE A 313 -9.28 -19.58 8.90
CA ILE A 313 -8.27 -19.42 9.98
C ILE A 313 -7.22 -18.36 9.63
N LEU A 314 -6.85 -18.23 8.35
CA LEU A 314 -5.91 -17.20 7.91
C LEU A 314 -6.38 -15.77 8.24
N ILE A 315 -7.70 -15.52 8.17
CA ILE A 315 -8.25 -14.20 8.44
C ILE A 315 -8.16 -13.90 9.95
N THR A 316 -8.44 -14.89 10.79
CA THR A 316 -8.37 -14.70 12.24
C THR A 316 -6.93 -14.48 12.72
N THR A 317 -5.96 -15.20 12.16
CA THR A 317 -4.54 -15.00 12.49
C THR A 317 -4.01 -13.65 12.00
N LEU A 318 -4.35 -13.23 10.78
CA LEU A 318 -3.94 -11.92 10.26
C LEU A 318 -4.56 -10.77 11.07
N ILE A 319 -5.83 -10.87 11.44
CA ILE A 319 -6.49 -9.83 12.24
C ILE A 319 -5.90 -9.77 13.66
N SER A 320 -5.70 -10.92 14.32
CA SER A 320 -5.13 -10.92 15.68
C SER A 320 -3.74 -10.30 15.71
N LEU A 321 -2.89 -10.65 14.73
CA LEU A 321 -1.58 -10.03 14.56
C LEU A 321 -1.70 -8.53 14.27
N SER A 322 -2.66 -8.08 13.45
CA SER A 322 -2.84 -6.66 13.15
C SER A 322 -3.27 -5.80 14.34
N ILE A 323 -3.74 -6.42 15.43
CA ILE A 323 -4.25 -5.72 16.61
C ILE A 323 -3.25 -5.79 17.78
N LEU A 324 -2.58 -6.94 17.99
CA LEU A 324 -1.91 -7.24 19.25
C LEU A 324 -0.36 -7.22 19.23
N LEU A 325 0.29 -6.83 18.13
CA LEU A 325 1.77 -6.75 18.06
C LEU A 325 2.41 -5.57 18.81
N LEU A 326 1.65 -4.56 19.28
CA LEU A 326 2.24 -3.36 19.91
C LEU A 326 3.15 -3.67 21.12
N PRO A 327 2.80 -4.60 22.04
CA PRO A 327 3.65 -4.94 23.19
C PRO A 327 4.99 -5.60 22.80
N LEU A 328 5.09 -6.16 21.58
CA LEU A 328 6.34 -6.73 21.06
C LEU A 328 7.26 -5.67 20.44
N SER A 329 6.90 -4.38 20.51
CA SER A 329 7.72 -3.27 20.02
C SER A 329 9.17 -3.25 20.52
N PRO A 330 9.52 -3.64 21.77
CA PRO A 330 10.91 -3.59 22.23
C PRO A 330 11.83 -4.56 21.47
N MET A 331 11.30 -5.68 20.98
CA MET A 331 12.08 -6.67 20.21
C MET A 331 12.48 -6.16 18.82
N ILE A 332 11.85 -5.08 18.35
CA ILE A 332 12.15 -4.51 17.03
C ILE A 332 13.47 -3.73 17.07
N PHE A 333 13.70 -2.97 18.14
CA PHE A 333 14.93 -2.17 18.32
C PHE A 333 16.20 -3.02 18.44
N THR A 334 16.10 -4.28 18.88
CA THR A 334 17.27 -5.17 18.95
C THR A 334 17.72 -5.69 17.58
N THR A 335 16.94 -5.46 16.51
CA THR A 335 17.23 -5.92 15.14
C THR A 335 17.67 -4.80 14.19
N THR A 336 17.64 -3.54 14.65
CA THR A 336 18.15 -2.37 13.93
C THR A 336 19.63 -2.16 14.18
#